data_AF-A0A2M9ZW22-F1
#
_entry.id   AF-A0A2M9ZW22-F1
#
_cell.length_a   1.000
_cell.length_b   1.000
_cell.length_c   1.000
_cell.angle_alpha   90.00
_cell.angle_beta   90.00
_cell.angle_gamma   90.00
#
_symmetry.space_group_name_H-M   'P 1'
#
loop_
_entity.id
_entity.type
_entity.pdbx_description
1 polymer ?
#
loop_
_entity_poly.entity_id
_entity_poly.type
_entity_poly.pdbx_seq_one_letter_code
_entity_poly.pdbx_strand_id
1 'polypeptide(L)' 'MEIKIGIKGKILSGEKEGDYVWIYNDEKNTGGYLIFTADNPEMNNAFDGWVEKFEYLPKYFAEAQWTVEWLEKFDLFNQ' A
#
# COMPACT_ATOMS: atom_id res chain seq x y z
N MET A 1 14.03 1.20 2.04
CA MET A 1 12.86 1.08 1.16
C MET A 1 12.11 2.39 1.19
N GLU A 2 11.73 2.93 0.03
CA GLU A 2 10.88 4.13 -0.02
C GLU A 2 9.42 3.68 -0.10
N ILE A 3 8.57 4.16 0.82
CA ILE A 3 7.13 3.86 0.83
C ILE A 3 6.41 4.96 0.05
N LYS A 4 5.59 4.58 -0.92
CA LYS A 4 4.87 5.52 -1.79
C LYS A 4 3.42 5.65 -1.35
N ILE A 5 3.00 6.88 -1.09
CA ILE A 5 1.59 7.21 -0.76
C ILE A 5 0.84 7.51 -2.05
N GLY A 6 -0.38 6.98 -2.17
CA GLY A 6 -1.24 7.20 -3.33
C GLY A 6 -0.85 6.39 -4.57
N ILE A 7 0.12 5.49 -4.45
CA ILE A 7 0.62 4.62 -5.52
C ILE A 7 0.39 3.16 -5.12
N LYS A 8 -0.13 2.35 -6.04
CA LYS A 8 -0.28 0.90 -5.82
C LYS A 8 1.08 0.22 -5.98
N GLY A 9 1.36 -0.81 -5.19
CA GLY A 9 2.55 -1.63 -5.32
C GLY A 9 2.20 -3.11 -5.31
N LYS A 10 3.08 -3.95 -5.85
CA LYS A 10 3.01 -5.40 -5.76
C LYS A 10 3.94 -5.90 -4.66
N ILE A 11 3.43 -6.76 -3.78
CA ILE A 11 4.20 -7.40 -2.72
C ILE A 11 4.99 -8.56 -3.35
N LEU A 12 6.31 -8.39 -3.44
CA LEU A 12 7.24 -9.37 -4.01
C LEU A 12 7.67 -10.45 -3.02
N SER A 13 7.58 -10.19 -1.72
CA SER A 13 7.94 -11.13 -0.66
C SER A 13 7.27 -10.79 0.66
N GLY A 14 7.11 -11.79 1.53
CA GLY A 14 6.60 -11.62 2.90
C GLY A 14 5.17 -12.14 3.06
N GLU A 15 4.47 -11.65 4.07
CA GLU A 15 3.04 -11.94 4.19
C GLU A 15 2.30 -11.44 2.94
N LYS A 16 1.32 -12.18 2.43
CA LYS A 16 0.58 -11.80 1.21
C LYS A 16 1.48 -11.60 -0.02
N GLU A 17 2.57 -12.36 -0.15
CA GLU A 17 3.35 -12.39 -1.39
C GLU A 17 2.48 -12.66 -2.62
N GLY A 18 2.63 -11.84 -3.66
CA GLY A 18 1.80 -11.89 -4.87
C GLY A 18 0.63 -10.91 -4.87
N ASP A 19 0.17 -10.48 -3.70
CA ASP A 19 -0.89 -9.47 -3.55
C ASP A 19 -0.38 -8.06 -3.89
N TYR A 20 -1.30 -7.11 -3.89
CA TYR A 20 -1.05 -5.70 -4.08
C TYR A 20 -1.30 -4.93 -2.79
N VAL A 21 -0.55 -3.84 -2.61
CA VAL A 21 -0.70 -2.89 -1.51
C VAL A 21 -0.97 -1.47 -2.03
N TRP A 22 -1.77 -0.69 -1.31
CA TRP A 22 -1.96 0.74 -1.57
C TRP A 22 -2.04 1.52 -0.27
N ILE A 23 -1.19 2.53 -0.14
CA ILE A 23 -1.18 3.40 1.04
C ILE A 23 -1.95 4.67 0.73
N TYR A 24 -3.00 4.92 1.51
CA TYR A 24 -3.85 6.09 1.38
C TYR A 24 -3.70 6.98 2.63
N ASN A 25 -3.41 8.26 2.41
CA ASN A 25 -3.43 9.25 3.49
C ASN A 25 -4.89 9.55 3.82
N ASP A 26 -5.29 9.14 5.03
CA ASP A 26 -6.63 9.32 5.55
C ASP A 26 -6.64 10.17 6.83
N GLU A 27 -5.62 11.03 7.00
CA GLU A 27 -5.45 11.84 8.20
C GLU A 27 -6.67 12.71 8.50
N LYS A 28 -7.37 13.14 7.45
CA LYS A 28 -8.58 13.96 7.57
C LYS A 28 -9.79 13.21 8.14
N ASN A 29 -9.88 11.89 7.97
CA ASN A 29 -11.06 11.12 8.38
C ASN A 29 -10.77 10.19 9.57
N THR A 30 -9.61 9.53 9.59
CA THR A 30 -9.22 8.59 10.65
C THR A 30 -8.04 9.07 11.48
N GLY A 31 -7.39 10.17 11.10
CA GLY A 31 -6.20 10.68 11.79
C GLY A 31 -4.92 9.92 11.46
N GLY A 32 -4.91 9.08 10.42
CA GLY A 32 -3.73 8.30 10.05
C GLY A 32 -3.70 7.84 8.59
N TYR A 33 -3.01 6.73 8.34
CA TYR A 33 -2.77 6.15 7.02
C TYR A 33 -3.44 4.79 6.95
N LEU A 34 -4.22 4.57 5.89
CA LEU A 34 -4.78 3.26 5.57
C LEU A 34 -3.83 2.48 4.67
N ILE A 35 -3.65 1.20 4.99
CA ILE A 35 -2.85 0.24 4.24
C ILE A 35 -3.81 -0.78 3.64
N PHE A 36 -4.16 -0.60 2.37
CA PHE A 36 -5.02 -1.54 1.66
C PHE A 36 -4.21 -2.69 1.07
N THR A 37 -4.76 -3.90 1.12
CA THR A 37 -4.19 -5.10 0.49
C THR A 37 -5.25 -5.89 -0.24
N ALA A 38 -4.95 -6.38 -1.45
CA ALA A 38 -5.86 -7.18 -2.25
C ALA A 38 -5.09 -8.15 -3.17
N ASP A 39 -5.72 -9.26 -3.54
CA ASP A 39 -5.19 -10.26 -4.46
C ASP A 39 -5.20 -9.83 -5.95
N ASN A 40 -5.74 -8.64 -6.24
CA ASN A 40 -5.91 -8.10 -7.58
C ASN A 40 -5.46 -6.63 -7.68
N PRO A 41 -4.91 -6.19 -8.83
CA PRO A 41 -4.38 -4.84 -9.01
C PRO A 41 -5.47 -3.76 -8.97
N GLU A 42 -6.71 -4.10 -9.27
CA GLU A 42 -7.85 -3.20 -9.19
C GLU A 42 -8.16 -2.79 -7.73
N MET A 43 -7.71 -3.58 -6.75
CA MET A 43 -8.03 -3.46 -5.32
C MET A 43 -9.51 -3.68 -4.99
N ASN A 44 -10.17 -4.55 -5.75
CA ASN A 44 -11.51 -5.02 -5.43
C ASN A 44 -11.45 -5.95 -4.21
N ASN A 45 -12.39 -5.84 -3.27
CA ASN A 45 -12.43 -6.64 -2.04
C ASN A 45 -11.16 -6.52 -1.16
N ALA A 46 -10.59 -5.32 -1.08
CA ALA A 46 -9.40 -5.08 -0.27
C ALA A 46 -9.66 -5.22 1.24
N PHE A 47 -8.63 -5.65 1.96
CA PHE A 47 -8.54 -5.57 3.41
C PHE A 47 -7.69 -4.36 3.80
N ASP A 48 -8.05 -3.69 4.89
CA ASP A 48 -7.31 -2.54 5.40
C ASP A 48 -6.59 -2.84 6.73
N GLY A 49 -5.39 -2.29 6.83
CA GLY A 49 -4.71 -1.99 8.09
C GLY A 49 -4.65 -0.48 8.29
N TRP A 50 -4.26 -0.03 9.48
CA TRP A 50 -4.17 1.39 9.80
C TRP A 50 -2.96 1.68 10.70
N VAL A 51 -2.31 2.82 10.46
CA VAL A 51 -1.31 3.38 11.38
C VAL A 51 -1.55 4.87 11.59
N GLU A 52 -1.31 5.33 12.81
CA GLU A 52 -1.56 6.74 13.20
C GLU A 52 -0.65 7.73 12.46
N LYS A 53 0.60 7.35 12.15
CA LYS A 53 1.60 8.26 11.59
C LYS A 53 2.41 7.61 10.50
N PHE A 54 2.88 8.44 9.56
CA PHE A 54 3.76 8.00 8.47
C PHE A 54 5.01 7.26 8.97
N GLU A 55 5.59 7.70 10.09
CA GLU A 55 6.78 7.08 10.70
C GLU A 55 6.58 5.63 11.16
N TYR A 56 5.33 5.17 11.28
CA TYR A 56 5.00 3.80 11.65
C TYR A 56 4.85 2.86 10.44
N LEU A 57 4.69 3.39 9.22
CA LEU A 57 4.61 2.56 8.00
C LEU A 57 5.84 1.67 7.79
N PRO A 58 7.09 2.14 7.98
CA PRO A 58 8.27 1.26 7.85
C PRO A 58 8.25 0.10 8.82
N LYS A 59 7.77 0.31 10.06
CA LYS A 59 7.65 -0.76 11.06
C LYS A 59 6.59 -1.77 10.65
N TYR A 60 5.43 -1.31 10.19
CA TYR A 60 4.36 -2.18 9.68
C TYR A 60 4.87 -3.08 8.53
N PHE A 61 5.59 -2.49 7.57
CA PHE A 61 6.17 -3.23 6.43
C PHE A 61 7.24 -4.22 6.89
N ALA A 62 8.06 -3.85 7.88
CA ALA A 62 9.09 -4.73 8.42
C ALA A 62 8.50 -5.93 9.18
N GLU A 63 7.42 -5.72 9.95
CA GLU A 63 6.71 -6.80 10.66
C GLU A 63 6.09 -7.79 9.68
N ALA A 64 5.50 -7.31 8.58
CA ALA A 64 4.96 -8.15 7.51
C ALA A 64 6.03 -8.73 6.56
N GLN A 65 7.31 -8.38 6.77
CA GLN A 65 8.45 -8.76 5.94
C GLN A 65 8.29 -8.39 4.45
N TRP A 66 7.63 -7.26 4.17
CA TRP A 66 7.29 -6.85 2.82
C TRP A 66 8.45 -6.28 2.03
N THR A 67 8.61 -6.81 0.81
CA THR A 67 9.31 -6.13 -0.28
C THR A 67 8.30 -5.70 -1.32
N VAL A 68 8.24 -4.41 -1.67
CA VAL A 68 7.21 -3.88 -2.57
C VAL A 68 7.83 -3.26 -3.81
N GLU A 69 7.34 -3.66 -4.97
CA GLU A 69 7.57 -2.99 -6.25
C GLU A 69 6.42 -2.03 -6.52
N TRP A 70 6.70 -0.73 -6.55
CA TRP A 70 5.67 0.29 -6.78
C TRP A 70 5.36 0.42 -8.27
N LEU A 71 4.08 0.33 -8.62
CA LEU A 71 3.60 0.48 -9.98
C LEU A 71 3.60 1.98 -10.30
N GLU A 72 4.40 2.41 -11.27
CA GLU A 72 4.40 3.82 -11.68
C GLU A 72 2.98 4.26 -12.02
N LYS A 73 2.67 5.54 -11.75
CA LYS A 73 1.41 6.15 -12.15
C LYS A 73 1.36 6.06 -13.69
N PHE A 74 0.70 5.05 -14.23
CA PHE A 74 0.35 5.05 -15.64
C PHE A 74 -0.60 6.22 -15.85
N ASP A 75 -0.09 7.29 -16.47
CA ASP A 75 -0.90 8.42 -16.90
C ASP A 75 -2.00 7.87 -17.83
N LEU A 76 -3.23 7.85 -17.34
CA LEU A 76 -4.43 7.46 -18.09
C LEU A 76 -4.86 8.55 -19.09
N PHE A 77 -3.91 9.19 -19.76
CA PHE A 77 -4.18 10.16 -20.84
C PHE A 77 -3.35 9.84 -22.07
N ASN A 78 -3.62 8.69 -22.67
CA ASN A 78 -3.32 8.42 -24.08
C ASN A 78 -4.34 7.42 -24.63
N GLN A 79 -5.58 7.89 -24.87
CA GLN A 79 -6.42 7.45 -25.98
C GLN A 79 -7.62 8.38 -26.18
#